data_AF-A0A2H6NGE7-F1
#
_entry.id   AF-A0A2H6NGE7-F1
#
_cell.length_a   1.000
_cell.length_b   1.000
_cell.length_c   1.000
_cell.angle_alpha   90.00
_cell.angle_beta   90.00
_cell.angle_gamma   90.00
#
_symmetry.space_group_name_H-M   'P 1'
#
loop_
_entity.id
_entity.type
_entity.pdbx_description
1 polymer ?
#
loop_
_entity_poly.entity_id
_entity_poly.type
_entity_poly.pdbx_seq_one_letter_code
_entity_poly.pdbx_strand_id
1 'polypeptide(L)'
;QYTSIHYSSRHTSWSRFDMIWISTELLSSIQDIEIGTSIWADHNPIMVVWKGQKKRSRWSLNNILKEKDFRQKIERELTFFFKENKKEDTSLQNLWDTMKVYTRGVIMDYTRKRN
;
A
#
# COMPACT_ATOMS: atom_id res chain seq x y z
N GLN A 1 -19.69 -0.37 -12.80
CA GLN A 1 -19.06 -1.42 -13.62
C GLN A 1 -19.17 -0.97 -15.06
N TYR A 2 -18.05 -0.95 -15.81
CA TYR A 2 -18.02 -0.54 -17.21
C TYR A 2 -17.31 -1.62 -18.03
N THR A 3 -17.83 -1.95 -19.21
CA THR A 3 -17.40 -3.11 -20.01
C THR A 3 -17.23 -2.77 -21.48
N SER A 4 -16.08 -3.10 -22.07
CA SER A 4 -15.86 -3.03 -23.52
C SER A 4 -16.53 -4.22 -24.23
N ILE A 5 -16.97 -4.02 -25.47
CA ILE A 5 -17.69 -5.01 -26.28
C ILE A 5 -16.78 -5.46 -27.44
N HIS A 6 -16.57 -6.77 -27.56
CA HIS A 6 -15.80 -7.41 -28.63
C HIS A 6 -16.68 -8.37 -29.44
N TYR A 7 -16.43 -8.49 -30.75
CA TYR A 7 -17.16 -9.39 -31.64
C TYR A 7 -16.24 -10.48 -32.21
N SER A 8 -16.59 -11.75 -31.96
CA SER A 8 -15.91 -12.88 -32.58
C SER A 8 -16.63 -13.27 -33.88
N SER A 9 -16.00 -12.99 -35.02
CA SER A 9 -16.53 -13.37 -36.33
C SER A 9 -16.65 -14.89 -36.50
N ARG A 10 -15.70 -15.66 -35.94
CA ARG A 10 -15.66 -17.13 -36.03
C ARG A 10 -16.80 -17.82 -35.27
N HIS A 11 -17.27 -17.21 -34.19
CA HIS A 11 -18.33 -17.76 -33.34
C HIS A 11 -19.64 -16.96 -33.41
N THR A 12 -19.69 -15.94 -34.27
CA THR A 12 -20.83 -15.02 -34.44
C THR A 12 -21.40 -14.55 -33.10
N SER A 13 -20.51 -14.21 -32.15
CA SER A 13 -20.88 -13.92 -30.77
C SER A 13 -20.22 -12.65 -30.27
N TRP A 14 -20.93 -11.96 -29.39
CA TRP A 14 -20.45 -10.77 -28.69
C TRP A 14 -19.98 -11.17 -27.30
N SER A 15 -18.80 -10.72 -26.92
CA SER A 15 -18.21 -10.98 -25.60
C SER A 15 -17.75 -9.69 -24.96
N ARG A 16 -17.84 -9.63 -23.62
CA ARG A 16 -17.35 -8.53 -22.80
C ARG A 16 -16.10 -8.98 -22.08
N PHE A 17 -14.93 -8.70 -22.65
CA PHE A 17 -13.66 -9.19 -22.11
C PHE A 17 -12.95 -8.16 -21.22
N ASP A 18 -13.10 -6.86 -21.50
CA ASP A 18 -12.41 -5.82 -20.74
C ASP A 18 -13.37 -5.16 -19.75
N MET A 19 -12.98 -5.15 -18.47
CA MET A 19 -13.80 -4.64 -17.37
C MET A 19 -12.97 -3.89 -16.34
N ILE A 20 -13.49 -2.75 -15.87
CA ILE A 20 -12.89 -1.95 -14.80
C ILE A 20 -13.78 -2.02 -13.55
N TRP A 21 -13.16 -2.39 -12.42
CA TRP A 21 -13.76 -2.38 -11.08
C TRP A 21 -13.32 -1.16 -10.30
N ILE A 22 -14.26 -0.51 -9.61
CA ILE A 22 -14.04 0.77 -8.94
C ILE A 22 -14.77 0.71 -7.59
N SER A 23 -14.11 1.17 -6.52
CA SER A 23 -14.77 1.29 -5.22
C SER A 23 -15.82 2.40 -5.22
N THR A 24 -16.86 2.24 -4.39
CA THR A 24 -17.92 3.26 -4.22
C THR A 24 -17.36 4.62 -3.81
N GLU A 25 -16.30 4.62 -2.99
CA GLU A 25 -15.57 5.82 -2.55
C GLU A 25 -14.90 6.58 -3.72
N LEU A 26 -14.43 5.85 -4.73
CA LEU A 26 -13.74 6.41 -5.89
C LEU A 26 -14.72 6.89 -6.96
N LEU A 27 -15.95 6.38 -6.97
CA LEU A 27 -16.95 6.70 -7.99
C LEU A 27 -17.22 8.21 -8.06
N SER A 28 -17.31 8.90 -6.92
CA SER A 28 -17.52 10.35 -6.87
C SER A 28 -16.35 11.18 -7.41
N SER A 29 -15.17 10.59 -7.54
CA SER A 29 -13.97 11.25 -8.05
C SER A 29 -13.73 11.02 -9.54
N ILE A 30 -14.49 10.13 -10.18
CA ILE A 30 -14.40 9.89 -11.62
C ILE A 30 -15.09 11.03 -12.35
N GLN A 31 -14.42 11.58 -13.36
CA GLN A 31 -14.98 12.60 -14.25
C GLN A 31 -15.73 11.95 -15.39
N ASP A 32 -15.09 10.99 -16.04
CA ASP A 32 -15.59 10.42 -17.28
C ASP A 32 -15.06 9.01 -17.50
N ILE A 33 -15.83 8.20 -18.22
CA ILE A 33 -15.45 6.85 -18.64
C ILE A 33 -15.93 6.65 -20.08
N GLU A 34 -14.99 6.41 -20.97
CA GLU A 34 -15.25 6.23 -22.40
C GLU A 34 -14.72 4.87 -22.87
N ILE A 35 -15.47 4.22 -23.75
CA ILE A 35 -14.98 3.05 -24.49
C ILE A 35 -14.66 3.56 -25.90
N GLY A 36 -13.38 3.70 -26.20
CA GLY A 36 -12.92 4.13 -27.51
C GLY A 36 -13.08 3.02 -28.55
N THR A 37 -13.15 3.41 -29.83
CA THR A 37 -13.16 2.46 -30.94
C THR A 37 -11.77 2.30 -31.52
N SER A 38 -11.25 1.07 -31.59
CA SER A 38 -9.98 0.76 -32.24
C SER A 38 -10.20 0.01 -33.55
N ILE A 39 -9.57 0.47 -34.62
CA ILE A 39 -9.48 -0.26 -35.89
C ILE A 39 -8.19 -1.09 -36.00
N TRP A 40 -7.26 -0.89 -35.06
CA TRP A 40 -5.91 -1.47 -35.10
C TRP A 40 -5.76 -2.70 -34.22
N ALA A 41 -6.61 -2.84 -33.21
CA ALA A 41 -6.59 -3.94 -32.26
C ALA A 41 -7.97 -4.54 -32.14
N ASP A 42 -8.02 -5.84 -31.90
CA ASP A 42 -9.26 -6.56 -31.66
C ASP A 42 -9.97 -6.09 -30.37
N HIS A 43 -9.34 -5.26 -29.54
CA HIS A 43 -9.90 -4.70 -28.32
C HIS A 43 -10.07 -3.18 -28.39
N ASN A 44 -11.27 -2.74 -27.98
CA ASN A 44 -11.63 -1.34 -27.82
C ASN A 44 -11.12 -0.81 -26.47
N PRO A 45 -10.27 0.24 -26.44
CA PRO A 45 -9.70 0.75 -25.21
C PRO A 45 -10.76 1.35 -24.29
N ILE A 46 -10.60 1.17 -22.98
CA ILE A 46 -11.43 1.85 -21.96
C ILE A 46 -10.60 2.98 -21.34
N MET A 47 -11.07 4.21 -21.45
CA MET A 47 -10.46 5.39 -20.86
C MET A 47 -11.25 5.83 -19.62
N VAL A 48 -10.52 6.21 -18.56
CA VAL A 48 -11.11 6.73 -17.32
C VAL A 48 -10.44 8.06 -16.98
N VAL A 49 -11.22 9.14 -16.96
CA VAL A 49 -10.77 10.46 -16.52
C VAL A 49 -11.08 10.60 -15.04
N TRP A 50 -10.07 10.96 -14.25
CA TRP A 50 -10.16 10.97 -12.78
C TRP A 50 -9.81 12.35 -12.20
N LYS A 51 -10.67 12.91 -11.32
CA LYS A 51 -10.44 14.18 -10.59
C LYS A 51 -9.27 14.09 -9.59
N GLY A 52 -8.73 12.89 -9.35
CA GLY A 52 -7.76 12.60 -8.30
C GLY A 52 -8.42 12.39 -6.94
N GLN A 53 -7.66 11.84 -5.98
CA GLN A 53 -8.13 11.71 -4.59
C GLN A 53 -7.89 13.01 -3.82
N LYS A 54 -8.78 13.34 -2.88
CA LYS A 54 -8.43 14.22 -1.76
C LYS A 54 -7.11 13.70 -1.15
N LYS A 55 -6.16 14.59 -0.84
CA LYS A 55 -4.91 14.22 -0.14
C LYS A 55 -5.26 13.39 1.09
N ARG A 56 -5.14 12.07 0.98
CA ARG A 56 -5.11 11.20 2.15
C ARG A 56 -3.85 11.58 2.90
N SER A 57 -3.94 11.72 4.23
CA SER A 57 -2.77 11.92 5.07
C SER A 57 -1.82 10.76 4.77
N ARG A 58 -0.74 11.03 4.03
CA ARG A 58 0.27 10.02 3.81
C ARG A 58 0.89 9.78 5.18
N TRP A 59 1.03 8.52 5.55
CA TRP A 59 1.86 8.17 6.69
C TRP A 59 3.24 8.79 6.45
N SER A 60 3.52 9.89 7.14
CA SER A 60 4.84 10.51 7.15
C SER A 60 5.62 9.89 8.28
N LEU A 61 6.81 9.39 7.97
CA LEU A 61 7.77 8.98 8.99
C LEU A 61 7.98 10.16 9.97
N ASN A 62 7.74 9.94 11.26
CA ASN A 62 7.84 11.00 12.27
C ASN A 62 9.29 11.55 12.31
N ASN A 63 9.44 12.87 12.52
CA ASN A 63 10.73 13.56 12.55
C ASN A 63 11.67 13.06 13.67
N ILE A 64 11.18 12.30 14.66
CA ILE A 64 12.01 11.66 15.69
C ILE A 64 13.17 10.84 15.10
N LEU A 65 12.99 10.26 13.91
CA LEU A 65 14.04 9.47 13.25
C LEU A 65 15.22 10.32 12.74
N LYS A 66 15.09 11.65 12.73
CA LYS A 66 16.19 12.57 12.41
C LYS A 66 16.96 12.99 13.66
N GLU A 67 16.42 12.76 14.85
CA GLU A 67 17.04 13.15 16.11
C GLU A 67 18.20 12.19 16.44
N LYS A 68 19.37 12.77 16.71
CA LYS A 68 20.59 12.00 17.01
C LYS A 68 20.41 11.17 18.29
N ASP A 69 19.78 11.74 19.31
CA ASP A 69 19.57 11.07 20.60
C ASP A 69 18.62 9.88 20.47
N PHE A 70 17.55 10.03 19.67
CA PHE A 70 16.64 8.93 19.36
C PHE A 70 17.37 7.77 18.65
N ARG A 71 18.20 8.08 17.64
CA ARG A 71 18.97 7.05 16.92
C ARG A 71 19.91 6.30 17.85
N GLN A 72 20.67 7.03 18.67
CA GLN A 72 21.58 6.42 19.64
C GLN A 72 20.84 5.56 20.67
N LYS A 73 19.67 6.01 21.12
CA LYS A 73 18.84 5.23 22.03
C LYS A 73 18.35 3.94 21.38
N ILE A 74 17.74 4.00 20.20
CA ILE A 74 17.23 2.81 19.51
C ILE A 74 18.36 1.82 19.19
N GLU A 75 19.53 2.31 18.78
CA GLU A 75 20.69 1.47 18.53
C GLU A 75 21.09 0.70 19.79
N ARG A 76 21.26 1.39 20.93
CA ARG A 76 21.59 0.76 22.23
C ARG A 76 20.54 -0.26 22.67
N GLU A 77 19.26 0.11 22.56
CA GLU A 77 18.12 -0.72 22.97
C GLU A 77 18.01 -1.99 22.11
N LEU A 78 18.20 -1.88 20.79
CA LEU A 78 18.19 -3.03 19.88
C LEU A 78 19.42 -3.92 20.07
N THR A 79 20.61 -3.33 20.25
CA THR A 79 21.82 -4.11 20.56
C THR A 79 21.65 -4.91 21.85
N PHE A 80 21.10 -4.29 22.89
CA PHE A 80 20.75 -4.98 24.14
C PHE A 80 19.72 -6.09 23.90
N PHE A 81 18.63 -5.79 23.19
CA PHE A 81 17.59 -6.77 22.87
C PHE A 81 18.17 -8.01 22.17
N PHE A 82 18.97 -7.82 21.11
CA PHE A 82 19.54 -8.95 20.37
C PHE A 82 20.57 -9.73 21.19
N LYS A 83 21.35 -9.07 22.05
CA LYS A 83 22.30 -9.75 22.94
C LYS A 83 21.58 -10.69 23.91
N GLU A 84 20.46 -10.27 24.48
CA GLU A 84 19.75 -11.04 25.52
C GLU A 84 18.80 -12.11 24.94
N ASN A 85 18.22 -11.84 23.75
CA ASN A 85 17.14 -12.66 23.18
C ASN A 85 17.60 -13.57 22.03
N LYS A 86 18.81 -13.39 21.48
CA LYS A 86 19.34 -14.29 20.45
C LYS A 86 19.99 -15.51 21.12
N LYS A 87 19.16 -16.51 21.43
CA LYS A 87 19.59 -17.83 21.92
C LYS A 87 19.43 -18.88 20.83
N GLU A 88 20.18 -19.99 20.91
CA GLU A 88 20.13 -21.07 19.91
C GLU A 88 18.71 -21.65 19.72
N ASP A 89 17.93 -21.71 20.79
CA ASP A 89 16.56 -22.26 20.78
C ASP A 89 15.49 -21.26 20.31
N THR A 90 15.84 -20.00 20.06
CA THR A 90 14.85 -18.97 19.69
C THR A 90 14.63 -18.94 18.19
N SER A 91 13.40 -19.21 17.75
CA SER A 91 13.06 -19.12 16.33
C SER A 91 13.21 -17.67 15.81
N LEU A 92 13.67 -17.52 14.57
CA LEU A 92 13.84 -16.22 13.93
C LEU A 92 12.52 -15.43 13.87
N GLN A 93 11.40 -16.13 13.67
CA GLN A 93 10.06 -15.53 13.67
C GLN A 93 9.72 -14.92 15.03
N ASN A 94 9.93 -15.67 16.12
CA ASN A 94 9.65 -15.18 17.47
C ASN A 94 10.57 -14.01 17.84
N LEU A 95 11.84 -14.08 17.44
CA LEU A 95 12.79 -12.99 17.64
C LEU A 95 12.34 -11.72 16.90
N TRP A 96 11.91 -11.84 15.64
CA TRP A 96 11.40 -10.74 14.84
C TRP A 96 10.11 -10.13 15.41
N ASP A 97 9.15 -10.97 15.79
CA ASP A 97 7.88 -10.50 16.35
C ASP A 97 8.06 -9.79 17.68
N THR A 98 8.91 -10.35 18.56
CA THR A 98 9.23 -9.73 19.85
C THR A 98 10.00 -8.42 19.66
N MET A 99 10.95 -8.35 18.73
CA MET A 99 11.71 -7.13 18.42
C MET A 99 10.79 -6.00 17.97
N LYS A 100 9.79 -6.28 17.11
CA LYS A 100 8.81 -5.26 16.67
C LYS A 100 8.03 -4.68 17.85
N VAL A 101 7.54 -5.54 18.75
CA VAL A 101 6.78 -5.11 19.94
C VAL A 101 7.65 -4.30 20.88
N TYR A 102 8.87 -4.77 21.14
CA TYR A 102 9.85 -4.08 21.97
C TYR A 102 10.17 -2.68 21.43
N THR A 103 10.55 -2.61 20.15
CA THR A 103 10.88 -1.35 19.46
C THR A 103 9.72 -0.36 19.51
N ARG A 104 8.49 -0.83 19.32
CA ARG A 104 7.29 0.00 19.45
C ARG A 104 7.15 0.58 20.86
N GLY A 105 7.39 -0.22 21.90
CA GLY A 105 7.40 0.24 23.30
C GLY A 105 8.43 1.33 23.55
N VAL A 106 9.65 1.16 23.03
CA VAL A 106 10.73 2.17 23.14
C VAL A 106 10.35 3.47 22.43
N ILE A 107 9.77 3.40 21.23
CA ILE A 107 9.30 4.58 20.48
C ILE A 107 8.20 5.31 21.24
N MET A 108 7.24 4.57 21.81
CA MET A 108 6.14 5.15 22.60
C MET A 108 6.68 5.83 23.87
N ASP A 109 7.64 5.21 24.57
CA ASP A 109 8.27 5.81 25.76
C ASP A 109 9.04 7.09 25.44
N TYR A 110 9.84 7.06 24.37
CA TYR A 110 10.58 8.23 23.91
C TYR A 110 9.65 9.38 23.53
N THR A 111 8.59 9.08 22.75
CA THR A 111 7.61 10.09 22.32
C THR A 111 6.82 10.66 23.50
N ARG A 112 6.48 9.84 24.50
CA ARG A 112 5.80 10.29 25.73
C ARG A 112 6.67 11.21 26.58
N LYS A 113 7.98 10.96 26.70
CA LYS A 113 8.89 11.81 27.49
C LYS A 113 9.21 13.16 26.83
N ARG A 114 8.99 13.25 25.53
CA ARG A 114 9.21 14.46 24.73
C ARG A 114 8.08 15.48 24.87
N ASN A 115 6.85 15.00 25.05
CA ASN A 115 5.64 15.82 25.19
C ASN A 115 5.39 16.16 26.65
#